data_AF-W4LTL3-F1
#
_entry.id   AF-W4LTL3-F1
#
_cell.length_a   1.000
_cell.length_b   1.000
_cell.length_c   1.000
_cell.angle_alpha   90.00
_cell.angle_beta   90.00
_cell.angle_gamma   90.00
#
_symmetry.space_group_name_H-M   'P 1'
#
loop_
_entity.id
_entity.type
_entity.pdbx_description
1 polymer ?
#
loop_
_entity_poly.entity_id
_entity_poly.type
_entity_poly.pdbx_seq_one_letter_code
_entity_poly.pdbx_strand_id
1 'polypeptide(L)'
;MQAPFHIGGAEVRAGQRLTLDLPVAPLQTHAEMAMPVQVLHGTRPGPRLFVSAAMHGDEINGVEIISRLLQRLPFKRLRGTLIAVPVVNVYGFIHQSRYLPDRRDLNRFFPGSEKGSLASRTAWRLMQEIVARCTHGIDLHTGSNHRSNLPQIRA
;
A
#
# COMPACT_ATOMS: atom_id res chain seq x y z
N MET A 1 14.63 8.42 -21.97
CA MET A 1 13.31 7.90 -21.53
C MET A 1 13.55 7.05 -20.30
N GLN A 2 12.67 7.09 -19.28
CA GLN A 2 12.85 6.29 -18.06
C GLN A 2 12.75 4.79 -18.37
N ALA A 3 13.61 3.96 -17.75
CA ALA A 3 13.56 2.50 -17.90
C ALA A 3 12.28 1.93 -17.26
N PRO A 4 11.74 0.80 -17.75
CA PRO A 4 10.55 0.19 -17.18
C PRO A 4 10.67 -0.10 -15.68
N PHE A 5 9.56 0.02 -14.96
CA PHE A 5 9.48 -0.30 -13.55
C PHE A 5 8.82 -1.66 -13.31
N HIS A 6 9.43 -2.50 -12.49
CA HIS A 6 8.95 -3.86 -12.21
C HIS A 6 8.43 -3.99 -10.77
N ILE A 7 7.23 -4.53 -10.62
CA ILE A 7 6.52 -4.69 -9.34
C ILE A 7 5.46 -5.79 -9.47
N GLY A 8 5.37 -6.71 -8.51
CA GLY A 8 4.35 -7.76 -8.53
C GLY A 8 4.40 -8.68 -9.75
N GLY A 9 5.58 -8.88 -10.34
CA GLY A 9 5.74 -9.62 -11.60
C GLY A 9 5.30 -8.85 -12.86
N ALA A 10 4.77 -7.64 -12.74
CA ALA A 10 4.37 -6.81 -13.87
C ALA A 10 5.46 -5.81 -14.27
N GLU A 11 5.50 -5.46 -15.56
CA GLU A 11 6.28 -4.36 -16.11
C GLU A 11 5.40 -3.14 -16.34
N VAL A 12 5.83 -1.98 -15.87
CA VAL A 12 5.17 -0.68 -16.06
C VAL A 12 6.08 0.22 -16.89
N ARG A 13 5.68 0.51 -18.13
CA ARG A 13 6.43 1.33 -19.09
C ARG A 13 6.37 2.81 -18.75
N ALA A 14 7.36 3.58 -19.21
CA ALA A 14 7.41 5.02 -18.99
C ALA A 14 6.15 5.72 -19.52
N GLY A 15 5.51 6.53 -18.69
CA GLY A 15 4.23 7.17 -19.02
C GLY A 15 3.00 6.28 -18.86
N GLN A 16 3.15 5.06 -18.33
CA GLN A 16 2.03 4.15 -18.07
C GLN A 16 1.48 4.29 -16.65
N ARG A 17 0.16 4.17 -16.54
CA ARG A 17 -0.56 3.92 -15.30
C ARG A 17 -1.08 2.49 -15.33
N LEU A 18 -0.83 1.72 -14.27
CA LEU A 18 -1.27 0.33 -14.14
C LEU A 18 -1.90 0.10 -12.76
N THR A 19 -2.96 -0.69 -12.72
CA THR A 19 -3.53 -1.22 -11.47
C THR A 19 -3.17 -2.69 -11.38
N LEU A 20 -2.70 -3.11 -10.22
CA LEU A 20 -2.23 -4.46 -9.91
C LEU A 20 -2.90 -4.93 -8.63
N ASP A 21 -3.26 -6.20 -8.59
CA ASP A 21 -3.73 -6.88 -7.40
C ASP A 21 -2.58 -7.74 -6.86
N LEU A 22 -1.90 -7.24 -5.82
CA LEU A 22 -0.81 -7.99 -5.19
C LEU A 22 -1.39 -9.04 -4.25
N PRO A 23 -1.19 -10.35 -4.50
CA PRO A 23 -1.74 -11.39 -3.65
C PRO A 23 -1.25 -11.22 -2.21
N VAL A 24 -2.20 -11.17 -1.27
CA VAL A 24 -1.90 -11.31 0.15
C VAL A 24 -2.08 -12.75 0.56
N ALA A 25 -1.49 -13.11 1.69
CA ALA A 25 -1.53 -14.46 2.21
C ALA A 25 -2.97 -14.99 2.33
N PRO A 26 -3.31 -16.19 1.81
CA PRO A 26 -4.68 -16.69 1.79
C PRO A 26 -5.19 -17.05 3.19
N LEU A 27 -6.51 -17.09 3.31
CA LEU A 27 -7.20 -17.59 4.51
C LEU A 27 -7.23 -19.12 4.56
N GLN A 28 -7.53 -19.67 5.74
CA GLN A 28 -7.71 -21.12 5.94
C GLN A 28 -8.88 -21.69 5.11
N THR A 29 -9.80 -20.83 4.67
CA THR A 29 -10.90 -21.17 3.77
C THR A 29 -10.48 -21.23 2.30
N HIS A 30 -9.19 -21.09 2.00
CA HIS A 30 -8.65 -20.94 0.64
C HIS A 30 -9.16 -19.73 -0.13
N ALA A 31 -9.82 -18.78 0.54
CA ALA A 31 -10.17 -17.50 -0.05
C ALA A 31 -8.90 -16.72 -0.37
N GLU A 32 -8.73 -16.35 -1.64
CA GLU A 32 -7.68 -15.48 -2.11
C GLU A 32 -8.10 -14.01 -1.94
N MET A 33 -7.16 -13.20 -1.46
CA MET A 33 -7.33 -11.76 -1.34
C MET A 33 -6.10 -11.09 -1.93
N ALA A 34 -6.29 -9.87 -2.42
CA ALA A 34 -5.19 -9.08 -2.97
C ALA A 34 -5.26 -7.63 -2.50
N MET A 35 -4.08 -7.06 -2.30
CA MET A 35 -3.87 -5.65 -2.00
C MET A 35 -3.92 -4.86 -3.32
N PRO A 36 -4.86 -3.92 -3.49
CA PRO A 36 -4.93 -3.10 -4.69
C PRO A 36 -3.76 -2.12 -4.70
N VAL A 37 -3.00 -2.10 -5.80
CA VAL A 37 -1.84 -1.24 -5.99
C VAL A 37 -1.97 -0.50 -7.31
N GLN A 38 -1.91 0.82 -7.28
CA GLN A 38 -1.85 1.64 -8.49
C GLN A 38 -0.46 2.21 -8.67
N VAL A 39 0.13 1.95 -9.84
CA VAL A 39 1.47 2.39 -10.20
C VAL A 39 1.36 3.42 -11.30
N LEU A 40 1.84 4.63 -11.02
CA LEU A 40 1.94 5.72 -11.98
C LEU A 40 3.43 5.94 -12.26
N HIS A 41 3.86 5.57 -13.47
CA HIS A 41 5.25 5.66 -13.87
C HIS A 41 5.46 6.84 -14.81
N GLY A 42 6.19 7.86 -14.36
CA GLY A 42 6.47 9.06 -15.14
C GLY A 42 7.34 8.78 -16.36
N THR A 43 7.38 9.72 -17.31
CA THR A 43 8.26 9.60 -18.50
C THR A 43 9.70 9.99 -18.22
N ARG A 44 9.93 10.73 -17.13
CA ARG A 44 11.21 11.31 -16.72
C ARG A 44 11.69 10.70 -15.42
N PRO A 45 12.98 10.29 -15.31
CA PRO A 45 13.54 9.76 -14.08
C PRO A 45 13.32 10.67 -12.86
N GLY A 46 13.22 10.05 -11.69
CA GLY A 46 12.97 10.73 -10.42
C GLY A 46 12.80 9.74 -9.26
N PRO A 47 12.45 10.22 -8.07
CA PRO A 47 12.27 9.37 -6.90
C PRO A 47 11.11 8.38 -7.06
N ARG A 48 11.15 7.31 -6.27
CA ARG A 48 10.09 6.31 -6.21
C ARG A 48 9.41 6.45 -4.85
N LEU A 49 8.17 6.90 -4.84
CA LEU A 49 7.40 7.16 -3.63
C LEU A 49 6.29 6.14 -3.53
N PHE A 50 6.17 5.47 -2.38
CA PHE A 50 4.91 4.83 -2.03
C PHE A 50 4.06 5.72 -1.13
N VAL A 51 2.74 5.64 -1.34
CA VAL A 51 1.75 6.21 -0.42
C VAL A 51 0.78 5.10 -0.05
N SER A 52 0.72 4.75 1.23
CA SER A 52 -0.14 3.69 1.76
C SER A 52 -1.17 4.21 2.74
N ALA A 53 -2.26 3.45 2.91
CA ALA A 53 -3.27 3.70 3.92
C ALA A 53 -3.94 2.39 4.36
N ALA A 54 -4.80 2.52 5.38
CA ALA A 54 -5.57 1.42 5.95
C ALA A 54 -4.70 0.20 6.32
N MET A 55 -3.55 0.45 6.95
CA MET A 55 -2.83 -0.60 7.70
C MET A 55 -3.66 -1.13 8.87
N HIS A 56 -4.50 -0.26 9.43
CA HIS A 56 -5.66 -0.63 10.24
C HIS A 56 -6.91 -0.42 9.39
N GLY A 57 -7.79 -1.42 9.33
CA GLY A 57 -8.92 -1.41 8.40
C GLY A 57 -10.03 -0.43 8.73
N ASP A 58 -10.05 0.11 9.95
CA ASP A 58 -10.99 1.13 10.42
C ASP A 58 -10.50 2.57 10.17
N GLU A 59 -9.33 2.76 9.56
CA GLU A 59 -8.75 4.07 9.25
C GLU A 59 -8.98 4.48 7.78
N ILE A 60 -10.24 4.79 7.44
CA ILE A 60 -10.69 4.99 6.04
C ILE A 60 -10.24 6.31 5.40
N ASN A 61 -9.85 7.31 6.18
CA ASN A 61 -9.53 8.65 5.66
C ASN A 61 -8.35 8.63 4.69
N GLY A 62 -7.33 7.82 4.98
CA GLY A 62 -6.16 7.67 4.10
C GLY A 62 -6.51 7.07 2.74
N VAL A 63 -7.50 6.18 2.69
CA VAL A 63 -8.02 5.57 1.45
C VAL A 63 -8.56 6.66 0.52
N GLU A 64 -9.39 7.56 1.04
CA GLU A 64 -9.96 8.68 0.27
C GLU A 64 -8.90 9.72 -0.11
N ILE A 65 -7.91 9.99 0.75
CA ILE A 65 -6.79 10.87 0.42
C ILE A 65 -6.01 10.32 -0.78
N ILE A 66 -5.73 9.02 -0.80
CA ILE A 66 -5.06 8.36 -1.94
C ILE A 66 -5.92 8.41 -3.20
N SER A 67 -7.23 8.17 -3.07
CA SER A 67 -8.19 8.31 -4.18
C SER A 67 -8.11 9.72 -4.81
N ARG A 68 -8.18 10.77 -4.00
CA ARG A 68 -8.05 12.17 -4.45
C ARG A 68 -6.68 12.48 -5.04
N LEU A 69 -5.61 11.97 -4.44
CA LEU A 69 -4.25 12.09 -4.98
C LEU A 69 -4.21 11.55 -6.41
N LEU A 70 -4.72 10.34 -6.64
CA LEU A 70 -4.71 9.67 -7.94
C LEU A 70 -5.58 10.36 -8.99
N GLN A 71 -6.62 11.08 -8.57
CA GLN A 71 -7.49 11.86 -9.45
C GLN A 71 -6.88 13.23 -9.81
N ARG A 72 -6.19 13.87 -8.85
CA ARG A 72 -5.70 15.26 -8.99
C ARG A 72 -4.25 15.37 -9.42
N LEU A 73 -3.46 14.29 -9.30
CA LEU A 73 -2.05 14.30 -9.67
C LEU A 73 -1.88 14.61 -11.16
N PRO A 74 -1.08 15.61 -11.55
CA PRO A 74 -0.80 15.91 -12.95
C PRO A 74 0.16 14.86 -13.53
N PHE A 75 -0.36 13.68 -13.90
CA PHE A 75 0.43 12.52 -14.30
C PHE A 75 1.45 12.81 -15.41
N LYS A 76 1.09 13.62 -16.41
CA LYS A 76 1.99 14.03 -17.51
C LYS A 76 3.24 14.80 -17.03
N ARG A 77 3.21 15.36 -15.82
CA ARG A 77 4.31 16.12 -15.20
C ARG A 77 5.08 15.29 -14.16
N LEU A 78 4.65 14.06 -13.88
CA LEU A 78 5.30 13.20 -12.89
C LEU A 78 6.74 12.87 -13.32
N ARG A 79 7.68 13.03 -12.38
CA ARG A 79 9.07 12.59 -12.50
C ARG A 79 9.31 11.49 -11.48
N GLY A 80 9.75 10.31 -11.94
CA GLY A 80 9.87 9.11 -11.11
C GLY A 80 8.61 8.26 -11.10
N THR A 81 8.35 7.55 -10.00
CA THR A 81 7.25 6.58 -9.89
C THR A 81 6.46 6.83 -8.60
N LEU A 82 5.13 6.86 -8.72
CA LEU A 82 4.23 6.81 -7.57
C LEU A 82 3.59 5.43 -7.48
N ILE A 83 3.66 4.82 -6.31
CA ILE A 83 3.00 3.55 -5.99
C ILE A 83 1.98 3.83 -4.88
N ALA A 84 0.70 3.79 -5.24
CA ALA A 84 -0.39 4.06 -4.33
C ALA A 84 -1.03 2.74 -3.87
N VAL A 85 -1.06 2.54 -2.55
CA VAL A 85 -1.59 1.35 -1.89
C VAL A 85 -2.73 1.79 -0.95
N PRO A 86 -3.95 2.02 -1.49
CA PRO A 86 -5.04 2.57 -0.69
C PRO A 86 -5.45 1.67 0.48
N VAL A 87 -5.34 0.36 0.35
CA VAL A 87 -5.74 -0.59 1.41
C VAL A 87 -4.66 -1.64 1.61
N VAL A 88 -3.86 -1.50 2.67
CA VAL A 88 -2.83 -2.48 3.03
C VAL A 88 -3.46 -3.69 3.75
N ASN A 89 -4.26 -3.46 4.78
CA ASN A 89 -4.95 -4.52 5.51
C ASN A 89 -6.35 -4.76 4.92
N VAL A 90 -6.39 -5.43 3.77
CA VAL A 90 -7.63 -5.71 3.02
C VAL A 90 -8.64 -6.47 3.87
N TYR A 91 -8.16 -7.41 4.68
CA TYR A 91 -9.00 -8.17 5.61
C TYR A 91 -9.65 -7.28 6.67
N GLY A 92 -8.83 -6.48 7.35
CA GLY A 92 -9.33 -5.53 8.35
C GLY A 92 -10.30 -4.54 7.74
N PHE A 93 -10.03 -4.05 6.53
CA PHE A 93 -10.86 -3.06 5.85
C PHE A 93 -12.28 -3.57 5.58
N ILE A 94 -12.42 -4.81 5.06
CA ILE A 94 -13.72 -5.44 4.83
C ILE A 94 -14.50 -5.59 6.15
N HIS A 95 -13.81 -5.89 7.24
CA HIS A 95 -14.40 -6.08 8.56
C HIS A 95 -14.45 -4.80 9.41
N GLN A 96 -14.10 -3.63 8.85
CA GLN A 96 -14.01 -2.36 9.58
C GLN A 96 -13.23 -2.49 10.91
N SER A 97 -12.13 -3.23 10.84
CA SER A 97 -11.36 -3.69 11.99
C SER A 97 -9.91 -3.25 11.89
N ARG A 98 -9.37 -2.80 13.02
CA ARG A 98 -7.93 -2.56 13.20
C ARG A 98 -7.07 -3.80 12.90
N TYR A 99 -7.59 -4.97 13.25
CA TYR A 99 -6.84 -6.23 13.27
C TYR A 99 -7.09 -7.06 12.01
N LEU A 100 -6.13 -7.93 11.68
CA LEU A 100 -6.33 -9.04 10.76
C LEU A 100 -7.25 -10.13 11.39
N PRO A 101 -7.78 -11.07 10.59
CA PRO A 101 -8.64 -12.17 11.06
C PRO A 101 -8.02 -13.03 12.17
N ASP A 102 -6.69 -13.10 12.24
CA ASP A 102 -5.94 -13.77 13.31
C ASP A 102 -5.74 -12.90 14.56
N ARG A 103 -6.51 -11.80 14.67
CA ARG A 103 -6.50 -10.79 15.77
C ARG A 103 -5.18 -10.06 15.95
N ARG A 104 -4.30 -10.11 14.95
CA ARG A 104 -2.99 -9.44 15.01
C ARG A 104 -3.09 -8.03 14.43
N ASP A 105 -2.41 -7.09 15.09
CA ASP A 105 -2.21 -5.73 14.61
C ASP A 105 -1.04 -5.75 13.61
N LEU A 106 -1.31 -5.46 12.33
CA LEU A 106 -0.31 -5.51 11.26
C LEU A 106 0.94 -4.68 11.57
N ASN A 107 0.76 -3.52 12.22
CA ASN A 107 1.83 -2.57 12.50
C ASN A 107 2.82 -3.06 13.57
N ARG A 108 2.62 -4.28 14.10
CA ARG A 108 3.52 -4.95 15.06
C ARG A 108 4.32 -6.09 14.45
N PHE A 109 4.16 -6.36 13.14
CA PHE A 109 4.77 -7.52 12.49
C PHE A 109 5.77 -7.16 11.39
N PHE A 110 6.12 -5.89 11.21
CA PHE A 110 7.18 -5.48 10.28
C PHE A 110 8.57 -5.93 10.77
N PRO A 111 9.49 -6.31 9.87
CA PRO A 111 9.35 -6.35 8.41
C PRO A 111 8.60 -7.59 7.87
N GLY A 112 8.20 -8.51 8.76
CA GLY A 112 7.45 -9.71 8.39
C GLY A 112 8.33 -10.89 7.99
N SER A 113 7.68 -12.02 7.69
CA SER A 113 8.30 -13.26 7.20
C SER A 113 7.35 -13.97 6.24
N GLU A 114 7.90 -14.52 5.15
CA GLU A 114 7.15 -15.31 4.15
C GLU A 114 6.44 -16.52 4.76
N LYS A 115 7.01 -17.12 5.82
CA LYS A 115 6.47 -18.30 6.50
C LYS A 115 5.76 -17.97 7.82
N GLY A 116 5.57 -16.68 8.13
CA GLY A 116 4.99 -16.22 9.38
C GLY A 116 3.46 -16.31 9.43
N SER A 117 2.87 -15.63 10.41
CA SER A 117 1.41 -15.45 10.53
C SER A 117 0.82 -14.67 9.35
N LEU A 118 -0.51 -14.58 9.25
CA LEU A 118 -1.18 -13.80 8.21
C LEU A 118 -0.68 -12.34 8.19
N ALA A 119 -0.58 -11.72 9.36
CA ALA A 119 -0.01 -10.38 9.51
C ALA A 119 1.46 -10.32 9.05
N SER A 120 2.29 -11.29 9.45
CA SER A 120 3.71 -11.34 9.11
C SER A 120 3.94 -11.53 7.61
N ARG A 121 3.15 -12.37 6.94
CA ARG A 121 3.23 -12.57 5.48
C ARG A 121 2.75 -11.33 4.72
N THR A 122 1.72 -10.66 5.22
CA THR A 122 1.23 -9.39 4.64
C THR A 122 2.28 -8.30 4.75
N ALA A 123 2.89 -8.12 5.94
CA ALA A 123 3.99 -7.18 6.15
C ALA A 123 5.19 -7.51 5.25
N TRP A 124 5.56 -8.79 5.14
CA TRP A 124 6.65 -9.23 4.28
C TRP A 124 6.40 -8.89 2.80
N ARG A 125 5.19 -9.16 2.30
CA ARG A 125 4.80 -8.79 0.93
C ARG A 125 4.88 -7.29 0.69
N LEU A 126 4.37 -6.46 1.61
CA LEU A 126 4.49 -5.01 1.51
C LEU A 126 5.96 -4.56 1.48
N MET A 127 6.80 -5.15 2.33
CA MET A 127 8.23 -4.81 2.39
C MET A 127 8.96 -5.16 1.09
N GLN A 128 8.75 -6.37 0.55
CA GLN A 128 9.47 -6.84 -0.64
C GLN A 128 8.98 -6.20 -1.94
N GLU A 129 7.65 -6.07 -2.10
CA GLU A 129 7.07 -5.61 -3.37
C GLU A 129 6.93 -4.09 -3.44
N ILE A 130 6.76 -3.41 -2.31
CA ILE A 130 6.51 -1.96 -2.27
C ILE A 130 7.71 -1.22 -1.67
N VAL A 131 8.04 -1.47 -0.41
CA VAL A 131 9.01 -0.64 0.33
C VAL A 131 10.40 -0.75 -0.28
N ALA A 132 10.89 -1.95 -0.55
CA ALA A 132 12.21 -2.18 -1.15
C ALA A 132 12.35 -1.60 -2.58
N ARG A 133 11.21 -1.34 -3.25
CA ARG A 133 11.16 -0.74 -4.58
C ARG A 133 11.06 0.78 -4.55
N CYS A 134 11.03 1.39 -3.38
CA CYS A 134 10.85 2.83 -3.20
C CYS A 134 12.09 3.48 -2.58
N THR A 135 12.21 4.80 -2.77
CA THR A 135 13.21 5.62 -2.07
C THR A 135 12.59 6.35 -0.88
N HIS A 136 11.28 6.59 -0.91
CA HIS A 136 10.53 7.29 0.14
C HIS A 136 9.18 6.60 0.35
N GLY A 137 8.62 6.79 1.54
CA GLY A 137 7.32 6.26 1.93
C GLY A 137 6.51 7.27 2.71
N ILE A 138 5.21 7.33 2.43
CA ILE A 138 4.23 8.03 3.25
C ILE A 138 3.15 7.02 3.62
N ASP A 139 2.97 6.78 4.90
CA ASP A 139 1.88 5.94 5.39
C ASP A 139 0.86 6.79 6.15
N LEU A 140 -0.40 6.71 5.72
CA LEU A 140 -1.49 7.55 6.21
C LEU A 140 -2.25 6.82 7.31
N HIS A 141 -2.19 7.39 8.51
CA HIS A 141 -2.88 6.90 9.70
C HIS A 141 -3.89 7.90 10.24
N THR A 142 -4.97 7.38 10.82
CA THR A 142 -5.93 8.16 11.62
C THR A 142 -6.23 7.50 12.96
N GLY A 143 -7.06 8.12 13.81
CA GLY A 143 -7.42 7.52 15.09
C GLY A 143 -8.40 6.36 14.92
N SER A 144 -8.01 5.15 15.30
CA SER A 144 -8.92 4.00 15.51
C SER A 144 -9.81 4.22 16.74
N ASN A 145 -10.96 3.52 16.82
CA ASN A 145 -11.75 3.35 18.06
C ASN A 145 -12.05 4.65 18.84
N HIS A 146 -12.67 5.65 18.18
CA HIS A 146 -13.07 6.93 18.80
C HIS A 146 -11.92 7.79 19.35
N ARG A 147 -10.68 7.53 18.95
CA ARG A 147 -9.55 8.39 19.32
C ARG A 147 -9.48 9.60 18.41
N SER A 148 -9.29 10.77 19.01
CA SER A 148 -9.00 12.01 18.27
C SER A 148 -7.49 12.14 18.06
N ASN A 149 -7.08 12.37 16.81
CA ASN A 149 -5.71 12.74 16.45
C ASN A 149 -5.74 14.09 15.74
N LEU A 150 -4.89 15.02 16.18
CA LEU A 150 -4.64 16.25 15.42
C LEU A 150 -3.75 15.94 14.22
N PRO A 151 -3.87 16.69 13.11
CA PRO A 151 -3.00 16.54 11.95
C PRO A 151 -1.53 16.72 12.36
N GLN A 152 -0.71 15.69 12.12
CA GLN A 152 0.70 15.67 12.51
C GLN A 152 1.51 14.77 11.57
N ILE A 153 2.81 15.03 11.50
CA ILE A 153 3.78 14.19 10.81
C ILE A 153 4.64 13.50 11.86
N ARG A 154 4.85 12.18 11.71
CA ARG A 154 5.82 11.40 12.47
C ARG A 154 6.90 10.96 11.48
N ALA A 155 8.13 11.43 11.67
CA ALA A 155 9.27 11.23 10.77
C ALA A 155 10.49 10.73 11.55
#